data_AF-A0A1F8QH59-F1
#
_entry.id   AF-A0A1F8QH59-F1
#
_cell.length_a   1.000
_cell.length_b   1.000
_cell.length_c   1.000
_cell.angle_alpha   90.00
_cell.angle_beta   90.00
_cell.angle_gamma   90.00
#
_symmetry.space_group_name_H-M   'P 1'
#
loop_
_entity.id
_entity.type
_entity.pdbx_description
1 polymer ?
#
loop_
_entity_poly.entity_id
_entity_poly.type
_entity_poly.pdbx_seq_one_letter_code
_entity_poly.pdbx_strand_id
1 'polypeptide(L)'
;MRIVVFGNPAPQGSKRFLGRANSGKGIMVESSKAVKPWREAVKYAAINVMDKLLLAELYPLHSASLSVCNPLKTRLIGPVSMRIIFTLPRPKSAPKSRLYPDRKPDLSKLIRSTEDALVDAGVIEDDARIVQFYAVKAYPKSGGETLNRPGAVIIVEEI
;
A
#
# COMPACT_ATOMS: atom_id res chain seq x y z
N MET A 1 -3.18 -12.62 -1.48
CA MET A 1 -2.00 -12.01 -2.14
C MET A 1 -1.18 -11.21 -1.14
N ARG A 2 0.14 -11.36 -1.11
CA ARG A 2 1.05 -10.63 -0.22
C ARG A 2 2.05 -9.78 -1.02
N ILE A 3 2.11 -8.49 -0.73
CA ILE A 3 2.95 -7.49 -1.39
C ILE A 3 3.87 -6.84 -0.36
N VAL A 4 5.17 -6.80 -0.65
CA VAL A 4 6.16 -6.08 0.16
C VAL A 4 6.65 -4.88 -0.62
N VAL A 5 6.44 -3.70 -0.06
CA VAL A 5 6.81 -2.41 -0.65
C VAL A 5 7.94 -1.80 0.16
N PHE A 6 8.97 -1.29 -0.52
CA PHE A 6 10.02 -0.50 0.10
C PHE A 6 9.91 0.97 -0.32
N GLY A 7 10.20 1.88 0.60
CA GLY A 7 10.04 3.32 0.40
C GLY A 7 9.41 3.98 1.61
N ASN A 8 9.35 5.31 1.65
CA ASN A 8 8.73 6.01 2.77
C ASN A 8 7.21 6.07 2.58
N PRO A 9 6.39 5.45 3.46
CA PRO A 9 4.94 5.61 3.37
C PRO A 9 4.54 7.07 3.51
N ALA A 10 3.67 7.54 2.62
CA ALA A 10 3.30 8.94 2.54
C ALA A 10 1.77 9.13 2.64
N PRO A 11 1.28 10.06 3.47
CA PRO A 11 -0.15 10.31 3.62
C PRO A 11 -0.71 11.09 2.42
N GLN A 12 -1.91 10.70 1.95
CA GLN A 12 -2.69 11.45 0.95
C GLN A 12 -3.97 12.02 1.55
N GLY A 13 -4.49 13.10 0.96
CA GLY A 13 -5.82 13.65 1.28
C GLY A 13 -5.80 15.05 1.88
N SER A 14 -4.61 15.57 2.22
CA SER A 14 -4.47 16.99 2.54
C SER A 14 -4.12 17.75 1.26
N LYS A 15 -5.02 18.61 0.79
CA LYS A 15 -4.82 19.42 -0.41
C LYS A 15 -4.34 20.83 -0.07
N ARG A 16 -3.48 21.39 -0.91
CA ARG A 16 -2.98 22.76 -0.85
C ARG A 16 -3.58 23.57 -2.01
N PHE A 17 -4.14 24.72 -1.71
CA PHE A 17 -4.62 25.67 -2.71
C PHE A 17 -3.43 26.44 -3.31
N LEU A 18 -3.36 26.52 -4.65
CA LEU A 18 -2.30 27.21 -5.38
C LEU A 18 -2.75 28.53 -6.01
N GLY A 19 -4.04 28.87 -5.91
CA GLY A 19 -4.62 30.01 -6.62
C GLY A 19 -5.77 29.59 -7.52
N ARG A 20 -6.21 30.49 -8.40
CA ARG A 20 -7.27 30.24 -9.38
C ARG A 20 -6.67 30.13 -10.79
N ALA A 21 -7.20 29.23 -11.59
CA ALA A 21 -6.94 29.19 -13.02
C ALA A 21 -7.57 30.42 -13.71
N ASN A 22 -7.19 30.70 -14.96
CA ASN A 22 -7.79 31.77 -15.77
C ASN A 22 -9.32 31.61 -15.94
N SER A 23 -9.83 30.39 -15.79
CA SER A 23 -11.26 30.06 -15.78
C SER A 23 -11.97 30.38 -14.45
N GLY A 24 -11.27 30.92 -13.45
CA GLY A 24 -11.78 31.20 -12.10
C GLY A 24 -11.81 29.99 -11.17
N LYS A 25 -11.60 28.76 -11.67
CA LYS A 25 -11.59 27.53 -10.86
C LYS A 25 -10.37 27.46 -9.93
N GLY A 26 -10.56 27.01 -8.69
CA GLY A 26 -9.47 26.83 -7.74
C GLY A 26 -8.53 25.68 -8.13
N ILE A 27 -7.22 25.92 -8.10
CA ILE A 27 -6.18 24.91 -8.32
C ILE A 27 -5.80 24.32 -6.97
N MET A 28 -6.05 23.02 -6.80
CA MET A 28 -5.69 22.27 -5.59
C MET A 28 -4.72 21.16 -5.95
N VAL A 29 -3.67 21.00 -5.18
CA VAL A 29 -2.69 19.90 -5.34
C VAL A 29 -2.51 19.15 -4.03
N GLU A 30 -2.06 17.91 -4.08
CA GLU A 30 -1.66 17.20 -2.86
C GLU A 30 -0.57 18.00 -2.11
N SER A 31 -0.75 18.13 -0.81
CA SER A 31 0.17 18.89 0.06
C SER A 31 1.52 18.20 0.22
N SER A 32 1.55 16.87 0.13
CA SER A 32 2.76 16.06 0.29
C SER A 32 3.32 15.63 -1.06
N LYS A 33 4.53 16.11 -1.38
CA LYS A 33 5.29 15.65 -2.55
C LYS A 33 5.70 14.18 -2.47
N ALA A 34 5.64 13.58 -1.28
CA ALA A 34 6.02 12.18 -1.06
C ALA A 34 4.92 11.18 -1.48
N VAL A 35 3.69 11.64 -1.77
CA VAL A 35 2.58 10.76 -2.19
C VAL A 35 2.89 10.06 -3.51
N LYS A 36 3.35 10.81 -4.52
CA LYS A 36 3.68 10.26 -5.84
C LYS A 36 4.72 9.12 -5.77
N PRO A 37 5.93 9.33 -5.21
CA PRO A 37 6.92 8.25 -5.14
C PRO A 37 6.45 7.07 -4.29
N TRP A 38 5.62 7.29 -3.26
CA TRP A 38 5.03 6.20 -2.49
C TRP A 38 4.05 5.36 -3.33
N ARG A 39 3.12 5.99 -4.04
CA ARG A 39 2.15 5.30 -4.90
C ARG A 39 2.83 4.52 -6.02
N GLU A 40 3.85 5.11 -6.64
CA GLU A 40 4.65 4.45 -7.68
C GLU A 40 5.35 3.18 -7.13
N ALA A 41 5.92 3.26 -5.92
CA ALA A 41 6.55 2.10 -5.29
C ALA A 41 5.55 0.98 -4.97
N VAL A 42 4.37 1.32 -4.44
CA VAL A 42 3.30 0.35 -4.17
C VAL A 42 2.83 -0.30 -5.48
N LYS A 43 2.54 0.51 -6.51
CA LYS A 43 2.09 0.04 -7.81
C LYS A 43 3.10 -0.91 -8.44
N TYR A 44 4.37 -0.55 -8.46
CA TYR A 44 5.43 -1.39 -9.02
C TYR A 44 5.56 -2.71 -8.26
N ALA A 45 5.55 -2.67 -6.92
CA ALA A 45 5.61 -3.88 -6.11
C ALA A 45 4.40 -4.80 -6.32
N ALA A 46 3.21 -4.22 -6.47
CA ALA A 46 1.98 -4.96 -6.75
C ALA A 46 2.02 -5.66 -8.12
N ILE A 47 2.39 -4.92 -9.19
CA ILE A 47 2.53 -5.47 -10.54
C ILE A 47 3.54 -6.63 -10.55
N ASN A 48 4.70 -6.46 -9.92
CA ASN A 48 5.69 -7.53 -9.85
C ASN A 48 5.18 -8.81 -9.16
N VAL A 49 4.31 -8.68 -8.16
CA VAL A 49 3.70 -9.85 -7.50
C VAL A 49 2.67 -10.49 -8.42
N MET A 50 1.82 -9.69 -9.06
CA MET A 50 0.85 -10.16 -10.06
C MET A 50 1.51 -10.89 -11.22
N ASP A 51 2.58 -10.33 -11.79
CA ASP A 51 3.36 -10.93 -12.88
C ASP A 51 3.97 -12.27 -12.45
N LYS A 52 4.51 -12.35 -11.23
CA LYS A 52 5.04 -13.61 -10.68
C LYS A 52 3.96 -14.67 -10.51
N LEU A 53 2.76 -14.29 -10.06
CA LEU A 53 1.64 -15.21 -9.93
C LEU A 53 1.20 -15.72 -11.30
N LEU A 54 1.07 -14.83 -12.29
CA LEU A 54 0.72 -15.18 -13.66
C LEU A 54 1.77 -16.11 -14.30
N LEU A 55 3.06 -15.83 -14.12
CA LEU A 55 4.14 -16.68 -14.64
C LEU A 55 4.16 -18.07 -13.99
N ALA A 56 3.88 -18.16 -12.68
CA ALA A 56 3.80 -19.43 -11.98
C ALA A 56 2.63 -20.30 -12.50
N GLU A 57 1.51 -19.67 -12.88
CA GLU A 57 0.40 -20.35 -13.54
C GLU A 57 0.73 -20.83 -14.95
N LEU A 58 1.44 -20.02 -15.75
CA LEU A 58 1.77 -20.34 -17.14
C LEU A 58 2.86 -21.43 -17.29
N TYR A 59 3.72 -21.61 -16.27
CA TYR A 59 4.81 -22.60 -16.31
C TYR A 59 4.84 -23.48 -15.05
N PRO A 60 3.89 -24.41 -14.87
CA PRO A 60 3.76 -25.20 -13.63
C PRO A 60 4.90 -26.19 -13.34
N LEU A 61 5.85 -26.35 -14.27
CA LEU A 61 6.80 -27.47 -14.29
C LEU A 61 7.81 -27.52 -13.13
N HIS A 62 7.82 -26.55 -12.20
CA HIS A 62 8.78 -26.50 -11.08
C HIS A 62 8.21 -26.11 -9.70
N SER A 63 6.90 -25.92 -9.52
CA SER A 63 6.36 -25.58 -8.20
C SER A 63 5.55 -26.75 -7.62
N ALA A 64 6.14 -27.39 -6.62
CA ALA A 64 5.47 -28.35 -5.77
C ALA A 64 4.11 -27.81 -5.28
N SER A 65 3.06 -28.61 -5.49
CA SER A 65 1.78 -28.65 -4.75
C SER A 65 1.41 -27.39 -3.96
N LEU A 66 1.26 -26.25 -4.64
CA LEU A 66 0.48 -25.15 -4.13
C LEU A 66 -0.86 -25.27 -4.85
N SER A 67 -1.89 -25.64 -4.08
CA SER A 67 -3.28 -25.60 -4.52
C SER A 67 -3.67 -24.13 -4.73
N VAL A 68 -3.24 -23.55 -5.85
CA VAL A 68 -3.60 -22.19 -6.25
C VAL A 68 -4.93 -22.28 -7.00
N CYS A 69 -5.94 -21.67 -6.40
CA CYS A 69 -7.29 -21.53 -6.90
C CYS A 69 -7.33 -20.80 -8.26
N ASN A 70 -7.92 -21.48 -9.25
CA ASN A 70 -8.62 -21.04 -10.47
C ASN A 70 -7.99 -19.92 -11.37
N PRO A 71 -7.86 -20.14 -12.69
CA PRO A 71 -6.77 -19.65 -13.54
C PRO A 71 -7.02 -18.29 -14.24
N LEU A 72 -7.66 -17.32 -13.58
CA LEU A 72 -7.98 -16.00 -14.18
C LEU A 72 -7.94 -14.79 -13.23
N LYS A 73 -7.62 -14.96 -11.93
CA LYS A 73 -7.75 -13.87 -10.95
C LYS A 73 -6.41 -13.29 -10.49
N THR A 74 -5.64 -12.74 -11.43
CA THR A 74 -4.55 -11.81 -11.09
C THR A 74 -5.11 -10.56 -10.38
N ARG A 75 -6.35 -10.18 -10.72
CA ARG A 75 -7.15 -9.11 -10.10
C ARG A 75 -8.18 -9.70 -9.15
N LEU A 76 -8.34 -9.08 -7.99
CA LEU A 76 -9.38 -9.43 -7.02
C LEU A 76 -10.65 -8.65 -7.34
N ILE A 77 -11.72 -9.36 -7.73
CA ILE A 77 -12.96 -8.77 -8.24
C ILE A 77 -14.04 -8.68 -7.15
N GLY A 78 -14.12 -9.69 -6.28
CA GLY A 78 -15.08 -9.76 -5.18
C GLY A 78 -14.71 -8.88 -3.97
N PRO A 79 -15.48 -8.99 -2.88
CA PRO A 79 -15.15 -8.33 -1.63
C PRO A 79 -13.80 -8.83 -1.10
N VAL A 80 -12.99 -7.94 -0.55
CA VAL A 80 -11.67 -8.26 -0.03
C VAL A 80 -11.50 -7.88 1.43
N SER A 81 -10.71 -8.68 2.14
CA SER A 81 -10.07 -8.31 3.39
C SER A 81 -8.69 -7.73 3.11
N MET A 82 -8.35 -6.62 3.78
CA MET A 82 -7.06 -5.96 3.64
C MET A 82 -6.36 -5.81 4.99
N ARG A 83 -5.08 -6.19 5.02
CA ARG A 83 -4.18 -6.01 6.14
C ARG A 83 -2.94 -5.25 5.70
N ILE A 84 -2.63 -4.12 6.36
CA ILE A 84 -1.45 -3.30 6.04
C ILE A 84 -0.61 -3.01 7.29
N ILE A 85 0.67 -3.35 7.23
CA ILE A 85 1.66 -2.99 8.25
C ILE A 85 2.63 -1.98 7.65
N PHE A 86 2.44 -0.70 8.00
CA PHE A 86 3.35 0.37 7.63
C PHE A 86 4.56 0.40 8.55
N THR A 87 5.74 0.39 7.95
CA THR A 87 7.02 0.64 8.63
C THR A 87 7.47 2.05 8.29
N LEU A 88 7.38 2.97 9.26
CA LEU A 88 7.74 4.38 9.07
C LEU A 88 9.20 4.65 9.44
N PRO A 89 9.87 5.64 8.83
CA PRO A 89 11.19 6.05 9.26
C PRO A 89 11.17 6.53 10.71
N ARG A 90 12.14 6.06 11.51
CA ARG A 90 12.27 6.47 12.90
C ARG A 90 12.94 7.85 12.98
N PRO A 91 12.31 8.86 13.59
CA PRO A 91 12.97 10.14 13.85
C PRO A 91 14.18 9.94 14.77
N LYS A 92 15.26 10.68 14.53
CA LYS A 92 16.46 10.64 15.40
C LYS A 92 16.14 11.01 16.86
N SER A 93 15.12 11.85 17.07
CA SER A 93 14.66 12.29 18.39
C SER A 93 13.77 11.27 19.12
N ALA A 94 13.31 10.20 18.45
CA ALA A 94 12.43 9.22 19.07
C ALA A 94 13.24 8.22 19.92
N PRO A 95 12.96 8.08 21.23
CA PRO A 95 13.70 7.17 22.10
C PRO A 95 13.51 5.73 21.64
N LYS A 96 14.53 4.85 21.72
CA LYS A 96 14.51 3.47 21.16
C LYS A 96 13.34 2.61 21.67
N SER A 97 12.84 2.87 22.88
CA SER A 97 11.68 2.20 23.47
C SER A 97 10.35 2.49 22.76
N ARG A 98 10.24 3.61 22.04
CA ARG A 98 9.01 3.97 21.32
C ARG A 98 8.82 3.07 20.11
N LEU A 99 7.95 2.08 20.17
CA LEU A 99 7.74 1.16 19.05
C LEU A 99 6.81 1.75 17.98
N TYR A 100 5.82 2.53 18.40
CA TYR A 100 4.78 3.06 17.53
C TYR A 100 4.90 4.58 17.33
N PRO A 101 4.78 5.09 16.09
CA PRO A 101 4.68 6.52 15.81
C PRO A 101 3.33 7.08 16.25
N ASP A 102 3.35 8.00 17.20
CA ASP A 102 2.20 8.73 17.75
C ASP A 102 1.96 10.09 17.09
N ARG A 103 2.89 10.53 16.23
CA ARG A 103 2.82 11.80 15.49
C ARG A 103 2.38 11.59 14.04
N LYS A 104 2.32 12.69 13.28
CA LYS A 104 2.11 12.67 11.82
C LYS A 104 3.06 11.65 11.18
N PRO A 105 2.62 10.93 10.14
CA PRO A 105 1.33 11.01 9.45
C PRO A 105 0.17 10.24 10.12
N ASP A 106 -1.07 10.61 9.78
CA ASP A 106 -2.29 9.90 10.19
C ASP A 106 -2.36 8.53 9.49
N LEU A 107 -2.74 7.48 10.22
CA LEU A 107 -2.80 6.12 9.67
C LEU A 107 -3.81 6.02 8.51
N SER A 108 -4.99 6.63 8.65
CA SER A 108 -6.01 6.66 7.61
C SER A 108 -5.54 7.29 6.30
N LYS A 109 -4.63 8.27 6.35
CA LYS A 109 -4.08 8.88 5.14
C LYS A 109 -3.01 8.04 4.46
N LEU A 110 -2.29 7.22 5.22
CA LEU A 110 -1.39 6.21 4.65
C LEU A 110 -2.18 5.09 3.98
N ILE A 111 -3.30 4.70 4.59
CA ILE A 111 -4.26 3.76 4.02
C ILE A 111 -4.75 4.29 2.67
N ARG A 112 -5.30 5.52 2.65
CA ARG A 112 -5.82 6.14 1.42
C ARG A 112 -4.84 6.16 0.25
N SER A 113 -3.58 6.57 0.49
CA SER A 113 -2.58 6.59 -0.59
C SER A 113 -2.21 5.20 -1.09
N THR A 114 -2.35 4.18 -0.24
CA THR A 114 -2.04 2.79 -0.58
C THR A 114 -3.21 2.12 -1.30
N GLU A 115 -4.46 2.37 -0.88
CA GLU A 115 -5.68 1.96 -1.57
C GLU A 115 -5.68 2.44 -3.02
N ASP A 116 -5.52 3.75 -3.22
CA ASP A 116 -5.41 4.36 -4.55
C ASP A 116 -4.33 3.70 -5.42
N ALA A 117 -3.17 3.38 -4.85
CA ALA A 117 -2.07 2.76 -5.60
C ALA A 117 -2.35 1.30 -5.99
N LEU A 118 -3.10 0.56 -5.15
CA LEU A 118 -3.52 -0.80 -5.45
C LEU A 118 -4.60 -0.82 -6.55
N VAL A 119 -5.51 0.15 -6.54
CA VAL A 119 -6.45 0.39 -7.65
C VAL A 119 -5.70 0.73 -8.94
N ASP A 120 -4.75 1.68 -8.89
CA ASP A 120 -3.93 2.06 -10.05
C ASP A 120 -3.08 0.90 -10.61
N ALA A 121 -2.71 -0.06 -9.76
CA ALA A 121 -1.98 -1.26 -10.14
C ALA A 121 -2.88 -2.30 -10.82
N GLY A 122 -4.20 -2.23 -10.59
CA GLY A 122 -5.16 -3.25 -11.03
C GLY A 122 -5.27 -4.44 -10.08
N VAL A 123 -4.80 -4.32 -8.83
CA VAL A 123 -4.95 -5.37 -7.80
C VAL A 123 -6.42 -5.55 -7.41
N ILE A 124 -7.10 -4.44 -7.17
CA ILE A 124 -8.55 -4.34 -6.95
C ILE A 124 -9.12 -3.32 -7.94
N GLU A 125 -10.41 -3.45 -8.24
CA GLU A 125 -11.07 -2.50 -9.15
C GLU A 125 -11.36 -1.15 -8.53
N ASP A 126 -11.79 -1.17 -7.27
CA ASP A 126 -12.27 -0.01 -6.55
C ASP A 126 -12.00 -0.25 -5.06
N ASP A 127 -11.71 0.81 -4.30
CA ASP A 127 -11.49 0.71 -2.85
C ASP A 127 -12.78 0.31 -2.11
N ALA A 128 -13.96 0.51 -2.71
CA ALA A 128 -15.24 0.02 -2.23
C ALA A 128 -15.32 -1.52 -2.12
N ARG A 129 -14.39 -2.26 -2.73
CA ARG A 129 -14.30 -3.73 -2.57
C ARG A 129 -13.76 -4.13 -1.20
N ILE A 130 -13.11 -3.22 -0.47
CA ILE A 130 -12.49 -3.55 0.81
C ILE A 130 -13.54 -3.51 1.93
N VAL A 131 -13.96 -4.67 2.41
CA VAL A 131 -15.03 -4.81 3.42
C VAL A 131 -14.52 -5.14 4.81
N GLN A 132 -13.25 -5.57 4.93
CA GLN A 132 -12.55 -5.77 6.19
C GLN A 132 -11.18 -5.13 6.12
N PHE A 133 -10.79 -4.41 7.17
CA PHE A 133 -9.55 -3.65 7.16
C PHE A 133 -8.81 -3.72 8.51
N TYR A 134 -7.54 -4.10 8.47
CA TYR A 134 -6.63 -4.03 9.61
C TYR A 134 -5.37 -3.26 9.23
N ALA A 135 -4.99 -2.23 9.99
CA ALA A 135 -3.71 -1.60 9.76
C ALA A 135 -3.00 -1.08 10.98
N VAL A 136 -1.67 -1.05 10.86
CA VAL A 136 -0.74 -0.60 11.89
C VAL A 136 0.31 0.29 11.24
N LYS A 137 0.73 1.35 11.96
CA LYS A 137 1.99 2.05 11.70
C LYS A 137 2.96 1.78 12.85
N ALA A 138 4.17 1.39 12.54
CA ALA A 138 5.21 1.09 13.52
C ALA A 138 6.59 1.51 12.99
N TYR A 139 7.57 1.62 13.88
CA TYR A 139 8.97 1.81 13.48
C TYR A 139 9.64 0.48 13.11
N PRO A 140 10.81 0.48 12.44
CA PRO A 140 11.49 -0.75 12.08
C PRO A 140 11.81 -1.60 13.31
N LYS A 141 11.74 -2.93 13.16
CA LYS A 141 12.06 -3.91 14.21
C LYS A 141 11.20 -3.78 15.49
N SER A 142 9.97 -3.29 15.36
CA SER A 142 9.05 -3.13 16.51
C SER A 142 8.24 -4.39 16.83
N GLY A 143 8.52 -5.51 16.15
CA GLY A 143 7.75 -6.77 16.24
C GLY A 143 6.75 -6.95 15.09
N GLY A 144 6.12 -8.12 15.02
CA GLY A 144 5.17 -8.50 13.96
C GLY A 144 5.80 -8.54 12.56
N GLU A 145 5.06 -8.11 11.55
CA GLU A 145 5.49 -8.06 10.14
C GLU A 145 6.20 -6.75 9.77
N THR A 146 6.74 -6.01 10.75
CA THR A 146 7.47 -4.77 10.47
C THR A 146 8.76 -5.05 9.70
N LEU A 147 9.06 -4.18 8.74
CA LEU A 147 10.26 -4.28 7.91
C LEU A 147 11.49 -3.75 8.67
N ASN A 148 12.68 -4.10 8.19
CA ASN A 148 13.95 -3.57 8.70
C ASN A 148 14.25 -2.13 8.21
N ARG A 149 13.52 -1.64 7.21
CA ARG A 149 13.61 -0.31 6.61
C ARG A 149 12.21 0.21 6.25
N PRO A 150 12.04 1.51 5.94
CA PRO A 150 10.73 2.06 5.59
C PRO A 150 10.05 1.31 4.44
N GLY A 151 8.74 1.12 4.57
CA GLY A 151 7.93 0.41 3.59
C GLY A 151 6.59 -0.04 4.14
N ALA A 152 5.96 -1.00 3.47
CA ALA A 152 4.75 -1.65 3.96
C ALA A 152 4.72 -3.13 3.58
N VAL A 153 4.10 -3.93 4.43
CA VAL A 153 3.60 -5.27 4.08
C VAL A 153 2.11 -5.16 3.90
N ILE A 154 1.62 -5.53 2.72
CA ILE A 154 0.22 -5.46 2.33
C ILE A 154 -0.24 -6.89 2.06
N ILE A 155 -1.34 -7.30 2.67
CA ILE A 155 -1.99 -8.58 2.44
C ILE A 155 -3.42 -8.28 2.02
N VAL A 156 -3.83 -8.81 0.87
CA VAL A 156 -5.18 -8.66 0.32
C VAL A 156 -5.70 -10.05 -0.03
N GLU A 157 -6.87 -10.39 0.48
CA GLU A 157 -7.49 -11.71 0.32
C GLU A 157 -8.95 -11.51 -0.08
N GLU A 158 -9.45 -12.31 -1.02
CA GLU A 158 -10.88 -12.33 -1.34
C GLU A 158 -11.64 -13.06 -0.24
N ILE A 159 -12.86 -12.60 0.06
CA ILE A 159 -13.76 -13.17 1.07
C ILE A 159 -14.87 -13.96 0.37
#